data_AF-A0A8X7VMR4-F1
#
_entry.id   AF-A0A8X7VMR4-F1
#
_cell.length_a   1.000
_cell.length_b   1.000
_cell.length_c   1.000
_cell.angle_alpha   90.00
_cell.angle_beta   90.00
_cell.angle_gamma   90.00
#
_symmetry.space_group_name_H-M   'P 1'
#
loop_
_entity.id
_entity.type
_entity.pdbx_description
1 polymer ?
#
loop_
_entity_poly.entity_id
_entity_poly.type
_entity_poly.pdbx_seq_one_letter_code
_entity_poly.pdbx_strand_id
1 'polypeptide(L)'
;MISRLFDFMKQSKSIQLNNKHSLDIYTNTYTYHKASSASSTPKALCDVFINHRGTDTKKTLATLLYDNLKARNLRPFLDYKTLKPGDHIFDHINGAILTSKVAVTVFSPNYGHSYSCLHELALIMESKKRIIPIFFDIKPSQLDVVIERVRCPDDEIQRFRRALQEARDIVGFMFESDKGNLSEVVTSASDIIVQRLVELEAEDENF
;
A
#
# COMPACT_ATOMS: atom_id res chain seq x y z
N MET A 1 -3.02 2.47 -17.63
CA MET A 1 -1.98 1.56 -18.15
C MET A 1 -0.99 1.04 -17.09
N ILE A 2 -1.05 1.46 -15.79
CA ILE A 2 -0.13 0.92 -14.76
C ILE A 2 -0.83 0.18 -13.60
N SER A 3 -2.12 0.38 -13.31
CA SER A 3 -2.77 -0.26 -12.13
C SER A 3 -2.99 -1.78 -12.25
N ARG A 4 -2.35 -2.44 -13.23
CA ARG A 4 -2.76 -3.72 -13.79
C ARG A 4 -1.64 -4.50 -14.50
N LEU A 5 -0.35 -4.15 -14.48
CA LEU A 5 0.62 -5.03 -15.14
C LEU A 5 0.63 -6.43 -14.48
N PHE A 6 0.40 -6.51 -13.17
CA PHE A 6 0.25 -7.77 -12.43
C PHE A 6 -1.11 -8.46 -12.61
N ASP A 7 -2.23 -7.73 -12.63
CA ASP A 7 -3.55 -8.33 -12.92
C ASP A 7 -3.73 -8.71 -14.40
N PHE A 8 -3.03 -8.06 -15.34
CA PHE A 8 -3.01 -8.37 -16.78
C PHE A 8 -2.19 -9.64 -17.07
N MET A 9 -1.06 -9.85 -16.38
CA MET A 9 -0.35 -11.13 -16.42
C MET A 9 -1.19 -12.29 -15.87
N LYS A 10 -2.16 -12.04 -14.97
CA LYS A 10 -3.15 -13.05 -14.53
C LYS A 10 -4.21 -13.40 -15.59
N GLN A 11 -4.45 -12.57 -16.61
CA GLN A 11 -5.42 -12.86 -17.70
C GLN A 11 -4.80 -13.46 -18.96
N SER A 12 -3.47 -13.35 -19.15
CA SER A 12 -2.76 -13.98 -20.27
C SER A 12 -2.51 -15.48 -20.03
N LYS A 13 -3.57 -16.29 -20.11
CA LYS A 13 -3.42 -17.70 -20.51
C LYS A 13 -3.02 -17.72 -21.99
N SER A 14 -1.72 -17.63 -22.28
CA SER A 14 -1.16 -18.06 -23.59
C SER A 14 0.34 -18.31 -23.58
N ILE A 15 1.09 -18.00 -22.52
CA ILE A 15 2.51 -18.38 -22.43
C ILE A 15 2.64 -19.41 -21.32
N GLN A 16 2.88 -20.66 -21.69
CA GLN A 16 3.34 -21.69 -20.76
C GLN A 16 4.67 -21.25 -20.13
N LEU A 17 4.63 -20.58 -18.98
CA LEU A 17 5.81 -20.33 -18.16
C LEU A 17 6.03 -21.51 -17.22
N ASN A 18 6.39 -22.65 -17.80
CA ASN A 18 6.84 -23.85 -17.08
C ASN A 18 8.34 -23.75 -16.72
N ASN A 19 8.78 -22.66 -16.08
CA ASN A 19 10.19 -22.59 -15.69
C ASN A 19 10.41 -21.94 -14.32
N LYS A 20 11.02 -22.73 -13.43
CA LYS A 20 11.43 -22.38 -12.05
C LYS A 20 12.20 -21.04 -12.02
N HIS A 21 12.97 -20.78 -13.07
CA HIS A 21 13.74 -19.57 -13.31
C HIS A 21 12.90 -18.27 -13.39
N SER A 22 11.65 -18.30 -13.86
CA SER A 22 10.80 -17.09 -13.90
C SER A 22 10.20 -16.76 -12.52
N LEU A 23 10.00 -17.78 -11.69
CA LEU A 23 9.57 -17.60 -10.30
C LEU A 23 10.72 -17.07 -9.44
N ASP A 24 11.94 -17.58 -9.66
CA ASP A 24 13.16 -17.13 -8.98
C ASP A 24 13.48 -15.66 -9.30
N ILE A 25 13.27 -15.21 -10.54
CA ILE A 25 13.37 -13.78 -10.90
C ILE A 25 12.31 -12.95 -10.17
N TYR A 26 11.07 -13.46 -10.09
CA TYR A 26 9.98 -12.76 -9.39
C TYR A 26 10.32 -12.56 -7.91
N THR A 27 10.70 -13.61 -7.18
CA THR A 27 11.12 -13.49 -5.77
C THR A 27 12.37 -12.64 -5.60
N ASN A 28 13.36 -12.74 -6.50
CA ASN A 28 14.58 -11.93 -6.42
C ASN A 28 14.32 -10.43 -6.61
N THR A 29 13.31 -10.05 -7.40
CA THR A 29 12.95 -8.63 -7.58
C THR A 29 12.24 -8.01 -6.38
N TYR A 30 11.61 -8.82 -5.51
CA TYR A 30 11.00 -8.36 -4.26
C TYR A 30 11.94 -8.44 -3.05
N THR A 31 13.05 -9.18 -3.13
CA THR A 31 14.12 -9.11 -2.13
C THR A 31 14.88 -7.79 -2.26
N TYR A 32 14.55 -6.85 -1.39
CA TYR A 32 15.30 -5.62 -1.23
C TYR A 32 16.70 -5.92 -0.68
N HIS A 33 17.74 -5.65 -1.46
CA HIS A 33 19.12 -5.62 -0.97
C HIS A 33 19.41 -4.28 -0.30
N LYS A 34 19.57 -4.30 1.03
CA LYS A 34 19.93 -3.15 1.85
C LYS A 34 21.28 -2.58 1.39
N ALA A 35 21.28 -1.42 0.73
CA ALA A 35 22.49 -0.69 0.40
C ALA A 35 23.14 -0.11 1.68
N SER A 36 24.47 -0.21 1.78
CA SER A 36 25.25 0.28 2.93
C SER A 36 25.49 1.79 2.85
N SER A 37 25.16 2.45 3.96
CA SER A 37 25.46 3.81 4.45
C SER A 37 26.22 4.83 3.57
N ALA A 38 25.55 5.96 3.33
CA ALA A 38 26.15 7.29 3.42
C ALA A 38 25.22 8.19 4.26
N SER A 39 25.80 9.00 5.16
CA SER A 39 25.11 9.83 6.16
C SER A 39 24.45 11.08 5.54
N SER A 40 23.34 10.86 4.86
CA SER A 40 22.32 11.87 4.60
C SER A 40 20.98 11.20 4.82
N THR A 41 20.15 11.69 5.73
CA THR A 41 18.76 11.22 5.85
C THR A 41 18.13 11.28 4.45
N PRO A 42 17.74 10.13 3.86
CA PRO A 42 17.19 10.11 2.52
C PRO A 42 16.01 11.07 2.47
N LYS A 43 16.03 12.03 1.55
CA LYS A 43 14.91 12.97 1.40
C LYS A 43 13.65 12.13 1.13
N ALA A 44 12.66 12.25 2.01
CA ALA A 44 11.45 11.46 1.92
C ALA A 44 10.80 11.62 0.55
N LEU A 45 10.55 10.49 -0.15
CA LEU A 45 9.96 10.49 -1.50
C LEU A 45 8.51 10.96 -1.48
N CYS A 46 7.82 10.74 -0.35
CA CYS A 46 6.46 11.15 -0.11
C CYS A 46 6.23 11.38 1.40
N ASP A 47 5.20 12.12 1.75
CA ASP A 47 4.77 12.29 3.14
C ASP A 47 3.83 11.14 3.54
N VAL A 48 2.98 10.72 2.60
CA VAL A 48 1.93 9.72 2.81
C VAL A 48 1.97 8.67 1.71
N PHE A 49 2.08 7.38 2.06
CA PHE A 49 1.92 6.29 1.10
C PHE A 49 0.48 5.76 1.12
N ILE A 50 -0.18 5.67 -0.04
CA ILE A 50 -1.55 5.15 -0.15
C ILE A 50 -1.50 3.74 -0.75
N ASN A 51 -1.67 2.74 0.10
CA ASN A 51 -1.81 1.35 -0.29
C ASN A 51 -3.29 1.03 -0.54
N HIS A 52 -3.62 0.49 -1.71
CA HIS A 52 -5.01 0.23 -2.08
C HIS A 52 -5.17 -0.86 -3.14
N ARG A 53 -6.37 -1.43 -3.23
CA ARG A 53 -6.74 -2.27 -4.37
C ARG A 53 -7.25 -1.41 -5.53
N GLY A 54 -6.42 -1.20 -6.54
CA GLY A 54 -6.75 -0.37 -7.69
C GLY A 54 -8.01 -0.77 -8.46
N THR A 55 -8.38 -2.04 -8.51
CA THR A 55 -9.64 -2.46 -9.17
C THR A 55 -10.89 -1.97 -8.43
N ASP A 56 -10.79 -1.76 -7.12
CA ASP A 56 -11.92 -1.50 -6.25
C ASP A 56 -12.06 0.00 -5.99
N THR A 57 -10.93 0.69 -5.75
CA THR A 57 -10.96 2.05 -5.18
C THR A 57 -10.33 3.14 -6.05
N LYS A 58 -9.80 2.79 -7.24
CA LYS A 58 -9.13 3.74 -8.13
C LYS A 58 -10.03 4.88 -8.60
N LYS A 59 -11.31 4.63 -8.86
CA LYS A 59 -12.26 5.65 -9.32
C LYS A 59 -13.10 6.24 -8.18
N THR A 60 -12.75 5.94 -6.93
CA THR A 60 -13.54 6.31 -5.76
C THR A 60 -12.60 6.88 -4.67
N LEU A 61 -12.58 6.26 -3.49
CA LEU A 61 -11.96 6.77 -2.27
C LEU A 61 -10.47 7.10 -2.41
N ALA A 62 -9.67 6.22 -3.04
CA ALA A 62 -8.22 6.41 -3.10
C ALA A 62 -7.81 7.64 -3.95
N THR A 63 -8.49 7.87 -5.08
CA THR A 63 -8.29 9.08 -5.91
C THR A 63 -8.64 10.33 -5.12
N LEU A 64 -9.81 10.34 -4.48
CA LEU A 64 -10.31 11.51 -3.75
C LEU A 64 -9.42 11.85 -2.56
N LEU A 65 -8.96 10.83 -1.83
CA LEU A 65 -8.00 11.01 -0.74
C LEU A 65 -6.69 11.60 -1.25
N TYR A 66 -6.13 11.05 -2.35
CA TYR A 66 -4.91 11.60 -2.96
C TYR A 66 -5.08 13.07 -3.34
N ASP A 67 -6.18 13.43 -4.01
CA ASP A 67 -6.42 14.80 -4.47
C ASP A 67 -6.63 15.76 -3.29
N ASN A 68 -7.32 15.32 -2.23
CA ASN A 68 -7.52 16.10 -1.02
C ASN A 68 -6.22 16.35 -0.25
N LEU A 69 -5.36 15.32 -0.10
CA LEU A 69 -4.04 15.46 0.52
C LEU A 69 -3.13 16.38 -0.31
N LYS A 70 -3.15 16.27 -1.64
CA LYS A 70 -2.43 17.20 -2.54
C LYS A 70 -2.89 18.65 -2.35
N ALA A 71 -4.20 18.88 -2.23
CA ALA A 71 -4.75 20.22 -1.99
C ALA A 71 -4.32 20.81 -0.63
N ARG A 72 -3.95 19.95 0.32
CA ARG A 72 -3.38 20.32 1.63
C ARG A 72 -1.85 20.46 1.62
N ASN A 73 -1.24 20.59 0.44
CA ASN A 73 0.21 20.70 0.24
C ASN A 73 1.04 19.50 0.70
N LEU A 74 0.42 18.34 0.91
CA LEU A 74 1.15 17.10 1.18
C LEU A 74 1.61 16.45 -0.13
N ARG A 75 2.58 15.56 -0.03
CA ARG A 75 3.11 14.72 -1.12
C ARG A 75 2.62 13.28 -0.94
N PRO A 76 1.36 12.95 -1.28
CA PRO A 76 0.91 11.57 -1.28
C PRO A 76 1.55 10.79 -2.44
N PHE A 77 1.83 9.51 -2.20
CA PHE A 77 2.20 8.53 -3.21
C PHE A 77 1.00 7.62 -3.47
N LEU A 78 0.49 7.63 -4.70
CA LEU A 78 -0.53 6.70 -5.19
C LEU A 78 -0.02 6.13 -6.51
N ASP A 79 0.37 4.86 -6.49
CA ASP A 79 1.13 4.16 -7.55
C ASP A 79 0.81 4.62 -8.98
N TYR A 80 -0.44 4.51 -9.45
CA TYR A 80 -0.81 4.82 -10.84
C TYR A 80 -0.91 6.32 -11.15
N LYS A 81 -0.95 7.19 -10.13
CA LYS A 81 -0.90 8.66 -10.28
C LYS A 81 0.52 9.20 -10.16
N THR A 82 1.37 8.56 -9.36
CA THR A 82 2.71 9.06 -9.02
C THR A 82 3.79 8.51 -9.93
N LEU A 83 3.71 7.23 -10.32
CA LEU A 83 4.69 6.60 -11.22
C LEU A 83 4.60 7.16 -12.65
N LYS A 84 5.75 7.38 -13.28
CA LYS A 84 5.91 7.87 -14.65
C LYS A 84 6.46 6.76 -15.57
N PRO A 85 6.26 6.87 -16.89
CA PRO A 85 6.93 5.99 -17.84
C PRO A 85 8.45 6.05 -17.66
N GLY A 86 9.09 4.89 -17.47
CA GLY A 86 10.53 4.77 -17.23
C GLY A 86 10.91 4.54 -15.77
N ASP A 87 9.99 4.73 -14.81
CA ASP A 87 10.28 4.46 -13.39
C ASP A 87 10.40 2.96 -13.12
N HIS A 88 11.39 2.58 -12.31
CA HIS A 88 11.47 1.24 -11.73
C HIS A 88 10.39 1.09 -10.65
N ILE A 89 9.32 0.38 -11.00
CA ILE A 89 8.10 0.26 -10.17
C ILE A 89 8.40 -0.18 -8.74
N PHE A 90 9.26 -1.18 -8.55
CA PHE A 90 9.57 -1.73 -7.24
C PHE A 90 10.40 -0.79 -6.39
N ASP A 91 11.46 -0.21 -6.94
CA ASP A 91 12.33 0.70 -6.20
C ASP A 91 11.55 1.93 -5.72
N HIS A 92 10.64 2.45 -6.56
CA HIS A 92 9.82 3.60 -6.22
C HIS A 92 8.76 3.27 -5.17
N ILE A 93 8.07 2.13 -5.29
CA ILE A 93 7.04 1.74 -4.31
C ILE A 93 7.68 1.41 -2.97
N ASN A 94 8.70 0.54 -2.95
CA ASN A 94 9.37 0.15 -1.70
C ASN A 94 10.09 1.35 -1.08
N GLY A 95 10.77 2.17 -1.88
CA GLY A 95 11.38 3.41 -1.41
C GLY A 95 10.35 4.37 -0.83
N ALA A 96 9.18 4.54 -1.48
CA ALA A 96 8.12 5.41 -0.98
C ALA A 96 7.56 4.89 0.35
N ILE A 97 7.32 3.58 0.48
CA ILE A 97 6.88 2.97 1.75
C ILE A 97 7.92 3.24 2.85
N LEU A 98 9.18 2.91 2.59
CA LEU A 98 10.27 3.02 3.58
C LEU A 98 10.52 4.47 4.01
N THR A 99 10.37 5.43 3.10
CA THR A 99 10.66 6.84 3.37
C THR A 99 9.43 7.67 3.74
N SER A 100 8.22 7.15 3.56
CA SER A 100 6.98 7.82 4.00
C SER A 100 6.94 7.98 5.52
N LYS A 101 6.29 9.05 5.99
CA LYS A 101 6.05 9.29 7.42
C LYS A 101 4.83 8.51 7.90
N VAL A 102 3.76 8.51 7.10
CA VAL A 102 2.48 7.84 7.39
C VAL A 102 2.06 6.98 6.20
N ALA A 103 1.45 5.83 6.47
CA ALA A 103 0.80 5.01 5.46
C ALA A 103 -0.73 5.03 5.66
N VAL A 104 -1.47 5.06 4.56
CA VAL A 104 -2.92 4.82 4.56
C VAL A 104 -3.16 3.54 3.81
N THR A 105 -3.91 2.61 4.40
CA THR A 105 -4.32 1.38 3.73
C THR A 105 -5.81 1.36 3.53
N VAL A 106 -6.24 1.35 2.27
CA VAL A 106 -7.65 1.22 1.89
C VAL A 106 -7.97 -0.24 1.63
N PHE A 107 -8.45 -0.91 2.67
CA PHE A 107 -8.98 -2.27 2.61
C PHE A 107 -10.30 -2.29 1.84
N SER A 108 -10.46 -3.26 0.96
CA SER A 108 -11.62 -3.42 0.06
C SER A 108 -11.86 -4.89 -0.27
N PRO A 109 -13.04 -5.27 -0.83
CA PRO A 109 -13.43 -6.67 -1.04
C PRO A 109 -12.37 -7.55 -1.71
N ASN A 110 -11.65 -7.05 -2.73
CA ASN A 110 -10.66 -7.83 -3.46
C ASN A 110 -9.22 -7.53 -3.03
N TYR A 111 -9.02 -6.85 -1.90
CA TYR A 111 -7.70 -6.49 -1.41
C TYR A 111 -6.82 -7.73 -1.19
N GLY A 112 -7.35 -8.73 -0.48
CA GLY A 112 -6.67 -10.00 -0.18
C GLY A 112 -6.33 -10.88 -1.39
N HIS A 113 -6.83 -10.54 -2.58
CA HIS A 113 -6.53 -11.25 -3.83
C HIS A 113 -5.31 -10.66 -4.57
N SER A 114 -4.76 -9.54 -4.10
CA SER A 114 -3.61 -8.88 -4.70
C SER A 114 -2.36 -9.19 -3.91
N TYR A 115 -1.43 -9.92 -4.52
CA TYR A 115 -0.11 -10.12 -3.94
C TYR A 115 0.58 -8.79 -3.65
N SER A 116 0.54 -7.84 -4.61
CA SER A 116 1.19 -6.54 -4.43
C SER A 116 0.59 -5.76 -3.26
N CYS A 117 -0.74 -5.73 -3.10
CA CYS A 117 -1.35 -5.04 -1.96
C CYS A 117 -0.92 -5.67 -0.62
N LEU A 118 -0.90 -7.01 -0.55
CA LEU A 118 -0.47 -7.75 0.64
C LEU A 118 1.02 -7.56 0.95
N HIS A 119 1.87 -7.54 -0.07
CA HIS A 119 3.29 -7.31 0.07
C HIS A 119 3.59 -5.89 0.55
N GLU A 120 2.93 -4.88 -0.04
CA GLU A 120 3.02 -3.48 0.40
C GLU A 120 2.59 -3.33 1.85
N LEU A 121 1.48 -3.94 2.26
CA LEU A 121 1.02 -3.92 3.66
C LEU A 121 2.05 -4.56 4.60
N ALA A 122 2.59 -5.73 4.24
CA ALA A 122 3.61 -6.38 5.03
C ALA A 122 4.86 -5.50 5.18
N LEU A 123 5.30 -4.84 4.11
CA LEU A 123 6.42 -3.92 4.15
C LEU A 123 6.14 -2.69 5.04
N ILE A 124 4.92 -2.13 4.97
CA ILE A 124 4.47 -1.02 5.84
C ILE A 124 4.56 -1.43 7.31
N MET A 125 4.02 -2.60 7.67
CA MET A 125 4.00 -3.09 9.06
C MET A 125 5.41 -3.42 9.58
N GLU A 126 6.23 -4.09 8.78
CA GLU A 126 7.62 -4.41 9.15
C GLU A 126 8.48 -3.16 9.33
N SER A 127 8.17 -2.11 8.58
CA SER A 127 8.81 -0.79 8.71
C SER A 127 8.27 0.02 9.89
N LYS A 128 7.36 -0.56 10.69
CA LYS A 128 6.72 0.05 11.87
C LYS A 128 6.13 1.43 11.59
N LYS A 129 5.61 1.62 10.37
CA LYS A 129 5.00 2.89 9.98
C LYS A 129 3.67 3.08 10.69
N ARG A 130 3.35 4.33 11.04
CA ARG A 130 2.00 4.68 11.49
C ARG A 130 1.05 4.45 10.31
N ILE A 131 0.11 3.53 10.49
CA ILE A 131 -0.90 3.17 9.49
C ILE A 131 -2.26 3.75 9.90
N ILE A 132 -2.98 4.31 8.93
CA ILE A 132 -4.37 4.72 9.06
C ILE A 132 -5.20 3.78 8.17
N PRO A 133 -5.90 2.79 8.75
CA PRO A 133 -6.72 1.87 7.97
C PRO A 133 -8.06 2.51 7.61
N ILE A 134 -8.50 2.30 6.38
CA ILE A 134 -9.85 2.61 5.91
C ILE A 134 -10.45 1.33 5.34
N PHE A 135 -11.54 0.88 5.92
CA PHE A 135 -12.28 -0.31 5.52
C PHE A 135 -13.44 0.10 4.62
N PHE A 136 -13.23 -0.01 3.31
CA PHE A 136 -14.16 0.37 2.25
C PHE A 136 -14.97 -0.84 1.78
N ASP A 137 -16.26 -0.88 2.08
CA ASP A 137 -17.20 -1.98 1.75
C ASP A 137 -16.75 -3.36 2.25
N ILE A 138 -16.00 -3.38 3.34
CA ILE A 138 -15.50 -4.61 3.95
C ILE A 138 -15.38 -4.43 5.46
N LYS A 139 -15.64 -5.49 6.23
CA LYS A 139 -15.37 -5.53 7.67
C LYS A 139 -13.95 -6.04 7.94
N PRO A 140 -13.27 -5.60 9.01
CA PRO A 140 -11.96 -6.12 9.38
C PRO A 140 -11.92 -7.66 9.47
N SER A 141 -13.00 -8.28 9.97
CA SER A 141 -13.14 -9.74 10.09
C SER A 141 -13.23 -10.48 8.75
N GLN A 142 -13.56 -9.77 7.66
CA GLN A 142 -13.67 -10.33 6.32
C GLN A 142 -12.36 -10.26 5.53
N LEU A 143 -11.35 -9.56 6.06
CA LEU A 143 -10.02 -9.58 5.45
C LEU A 143 -9.41 -10.97 5.56
N ASP A 144 -8.75 -11.43 4.51
CA ASP A 144 -7.96 -12.66 4.51
C ASP A 144 -6.95 -12.65 3.35
N VAL A 145 -5.98 -13.56 3.40
CA VAL A 145 -5.04 -13.83 2.32
C VAL A 145 -5.68 -14.84 1.37
N VAL A 146 -6.17 -14.37 0.22
CA VAL A 146 -6.95 -15.18 -0.75
C VAL A 146 -6.16 -15.45 -2.05
N ILE A 147 -4.83 -15.25 -2.02
CA ILE A 147 -3.97 -15.60 -3.16
C ILE A 147 -3.79 -17.12 -3.28
N GLU A 148 -3.73 -17.63 -4.52
CA GLU A 148 -3.55 -19.06 -4.78
C GLU A 148 -2.16 -19.54 -4.29
N ARG A 149 -2.13 -20.50 -3.35
CA ARG A 149 -0.90 -21.05 -2.73
C ARG A 149 0.11 -21.60 -3.73
N VAL A 150 -0.35 -22.10 -4.88
CA VAL A 150 0.52 -22.64 -5.94
C VAL A 150 1.54 -21.60 -6.44
N ARG A 151 1.28 -20.31 -6.20
CA ARG A 151 2.08 -19.19 -6.73
C ARG A 151 2.78 -18.37 -5.64
N CYS A 152 2.71 -18.77 -4.38
CA CYS A 152 3.27 -17.99 -3.27
C CYS A 152 3.82 -18.92 -2.17
N PRO A 153 5.11 -18.78 -1.80
CA PRO A 153 5.72 -19.54 -0.71
C PRO A 153 4.96 -19.39 0.62
N ASP A 154 4.97 -20.45 1.45
CA ASP A 154 4.21 -20.48 2.70
C ASP A 154 4.69 -19.43 3.72
N ASP A 155 5.98 -19.09 3.71
CA ASP A 155 6.55 -18.03 4.54
C ASP A 155 6.06 -16.63 4.13
N GLU A 156 5.95 -16.35 2.83
CA GLU A 156 5.31 -15.11 2.32
C GLU A 156 3.83 -15.05 2.68
N ILE A 157 3.10 -16.17 2.57
CA ILE A 157 1.70 -16.23 3.00
C ILE A 157 1.59 -15.92 4.50
N GLN A 158 2.49 -16.45 5.33
CA GLN A 158 2.48 -16.20 6.76
C GLN A 158 2.84 -14.74 7.08
N ARG A 159 3.79 -14.15 6.35
CA ARG A 159 4.13 -12.73 6.40
C ARG A 159 2.89 -11.86 6.12
N PHE A 160 2.13 -12.16 5.07
CA PHE A 160 0.89 -11.43 4.74
C PHE A 160 -0.20 -11.60 5.79
N ARG A 161 -0.38 -12.83 6.33
CA ARG A 161 -1.37 -13.06 7.40
C ARG A 161 -1.06 -12.26 8.65
N ARG A 162 0.21 -12.21 9.06
CA ARG A 162 0.64 -11.40 10.21
C ARG A 162 0.32 -9.92 9.99
N ALA A 163 0.69 -9.39 8.84
CA ALA A 163 0.44 -7.99 8.51
C ALA A 163 -1.07 -7.65 8.50
N LEU A 164 -1.91 -8.53 7.94
CA LEU A 164 -3.37 -8.35 8.00
C LEU A 164 -3.94 -8.49 9.41
N GLN A 165 -3.40 -9.37 10.25
CA GLN A 165 -3.85 -9.51 11.65
C GLN A 165 -3.55 -8.24 12.43
N GLU A 166 -2.31 -7.75 12.37
CA GLU A 166 -1.92 -6.50 13.02
C GLU A 166 -2.75 -5.31 12.52
N ALA A 167 -3.05 -5.25 11.22
CA ALA A 167 -3.87 -4.17 10.66
C ALA A 167 -5.32 -4.16 11.17
N ARG A 168 -5.88 -5.31 11.52
CA ARG A 168 -7.28 -5.41 12.02
C ARG A 168 -7.43 -4.83 13.42
N ASP A 169 -6.37 -4.86 14.20
CA ASP A 169 -6.38 -4.40 15.59
C ASP A 169 -6.14 -2.88 15.69
N ILE A 170 -5.93 -2.21 14.56
CA ILE A 170 -5.73 -0.78 14.47
C ILE A 170 -7.07 -0.09 14.18
N VAL A 171 -7.40 0.89 15.01
CA VAL A 171 -8.61 1.71 14.83
C VAL A 171 -8.51 2.47 13.51
N GLY A 172 -9.57 2.37 12.70
CA GLY A 172 -9.66 2.97 11.39
C GLY A 172 -11.05 3.48 11.06
N PHE A 173 -11.20 3.95 9.83
CA PHE A 173 -12.47 4.41 9.30
C PHE A 173 -13.24 3.24 8.68
N MET A 174 -14.51 3.10 9.06
CA MET A 174 -15.45 2.21 8.38
C MET A 174 -16.22 3.02 7.34
N PHE A 175 -16.29 2.54 6.10
CA PHE A 175 -17.03 3.20 5.04
C PHE A 175 -17.84 2.19 4.24
N GLU A 176 -19.15 2.40 4.19
CA GLU A 176 -20.09 1.65 3.36
C GLU A 176 -20.57 2.58 2.24
N SER A 177 -20.30 2.24 0.98
CA SER A 177 -20.51 3.11 -0.18
C SER A 177 -21.98 3.32 -0.55
N ASP A 178 -22.86 2.43 -0.10
CA ASP A 178 -24.32 2.52 -0.29
C ASP A 178 -24.99 3.50 0.68
N LYS A 179 -24.34 3.82 1.81
CA LYS A 179 -24.89 4.67 2.88
C LYS A 179 -24.05 5.91 3.17
N GLY A 180 -22.76 5.84 2.91
CA GLY A 180 -21.78 6.82 3.37
C GLY A 180 -21.57 7.99 2.41
N ASN A 181 -21.04 9.08 2.94
CA ASN A 181 -20.58 10.22 2.17
C ASN A 181 -19.07 10.16 1.95
N LEU A 182 -18.63 9.98 0.70
CA LEU A 182 -17.21 9.93 0.35
C LEU A 182 -16.45 11.18 0.80
N SER A 183 -17.06 12.36 0.71
CA SER A 183 -16.42 13.61 1.12
C SER A 183 -16.14 13.65 2.62
N GLU A 184 -17.01 13.06 3.43
CA GLU A 184 -16.87 13.05 4.89
C GLU A 184 -15.71 12.15 5.33
N VAL A 185 -15.65 10.92 4.81
CA VAL A 185 -14.55 10.01 5.12
C VAL A 185 -13.21 10.51 4.58
N VAL A 186 -13.20 11.12 3.38
CA VAL A 186 -11.99 11.69 2.79
C VAL A 186 -11.48 12.85 3.63
N THR A 187 -12.35 13.79 4.02
CA THR A 187 -11.95 14.93 4.85
C THR A 187 -11.46 14.47 6.21
N SER A 188 -12.21 13.58 6.87
CA SER A 188 -11.84 13.07 8.21
C SER A 188 -10.52 12.30 8.20
N ALA A 189 -10.32 11.44 7.20
CA ALA A 189 -9.05 10.73 7.04
C ALA A 189 -7.90 11.70 6.78
N SER A 190 -8.08 12.68 5.90
CA SER A 190 -7.07 13.73 5.65
C SER A 190 -6.73 14.55 6.88
N ASP A 191 -7.71 14.89 7.72
CA ASP A 191 -7.49 15.64 8.97
C ASP A 191 -6.61 14.84 9.94
N ILE A 192 -6.93 13.55 10.14
CA ILE A 192 -6.12 12.67 10.98
C ILE A 192 -4.71 12.48 10.41
N ILE A 193 -4.57 12.33 9.09
CA ILE A 193 -3.25 12.22 8.44
C ILE A 193 -2.41 13.46 8.73
N VAL A 194 -2.97 14.66 8.54
CA VAL A 194 -2.27 15.93 8.82
C VAL A 194 -1.88 16.00 10.30
N GLN A 195 -2.79 15.68 11.21
CA GLN A 195 -2.50 15.68 12.64
C GLN A 195 -1.33 14.73 12.98
N ARG A 196 -1.34 13.49 12.45
CA ARG A 196 -0.26 12.52 12.71
C ARG A 196 1.09 12.98 12.16
N LEU A 197 1.11 13.69 11.04
CA LEU A 197 2.35 14.25 10.49
C LEU A 197 2.92 15.35 11.39
N VAL A 198 2.08 16.23 11.92
CA VAL A 198 2.49 17.26 12.89
C VAL A 198 3.03 16.64 14.18
N GLU A 199 2.36 15.61 14.71
CA GLU A 199 2.83 14.89 15.90
C GLU A 199 4.21 14.26 15.68
N LEU A 200 4.46 13.68 14.51
CA LEU A 200 5.77 13.12 14.16
C LEU A 200 6.87 14.18 14.07
N GLU A 201 6.56 15.36 13.51
CA GLU A 201 7.53 16.46 13.42
C GLU A 201 7.91 17.00 14.81
N ALA A 202 6.94 17.09 15.74
CA ALA A 202 7.20 17.47 17.12
C ALA A 202 8.03 16.43 17.89
N GLU A 203 7.89 15.13 17.57
CA GLU A 203 8.71 14.07 18.16
C GLU A 203 10.17 14.15 17.70
N ASP A 204 10.40 14.44 16.41
CA ASP A 204 11.75 14.55 15.84
C ASP A 204 12.52 15.79 16.35
N GLU A 205 11.84 16.87 16.75
CA GLU A 205 12.45 18.09 17.29
C GLU A 205 12.84 18.00 18.78
N ASN A 206 12.40 16.96 19.50
CA ASN A 206 12.65 16.77 20.93
C ASN A 206 13.87 15.86 21.24
N PHE A 207 14.69 15.54 20.24
CA PHE A 207 15.93 14.77 20.34
C PHE A 207 17.13 15.53 19.78
#